data_AF-A0A0N5AH83-F1
#
_entry.id   AF-A0A0N5AH83-F1
#
_cell.length_a   1.000
_cell.length_b   1.000
_cell.length_c   1.000
_cell.angle_alpha   90.00
_cell.angle_beta   90.00
_cell.angle_gamma   90.00
#
_symmetry.space_group_name_H-M   'P 1'
#
loop_
_entity.id
_entity.type
_entity.pdbx_description
1 polymer ?
#
loop_
_entity_poly.entity_id
_entity_poly.type
_entity_poly.pdbx_seq_one_letter_code
_entity_poly.pdbx_strand_id
1 'polypeptide(L)'
;MLQQNLNLWILPDIGSFSKFGSPCVWNRDYHPSDEAFEKFNSHQAYRYYAMWGAAILYLLGLATFLVCSIFGMIGCWRRSTKIVLTTALLMLFSVMFLAGSMACWHLVNYLERHVLDVPPFYKSWEPLLKQTTKLSYGWSYIVSWAGIGFILLASTFMLLSYKKIKEEEERAVEVKRAPYMVSNYYDKTSAMVPYAYGTYAGYGAAYPPYYGQYMNTMGNAGYYGYMTYAR
;
A
#
# COMPACT_ATOMS: atom_id res chain seq x y z
N MET A 1 45.87 -53.96 -6.45
CA MET A 1 46.64 -52.71 -6.58
C MET A 1 45.75 -51.60 -7.15
N LEU A 2 44.63 -51.27 -6.49
CA LEU A 2 43.66 -50.25 -6.91
C LEU A 2 42.96 -49.66 -5.66
N GLN A 3 43.73 -49.06 -4.76
CA GLN A 3 43.22 -48.48 -3.51
C GLN A 3 43.80 -47.07 -3.24
N GLN A 4 43.95 -46.25 -4.28
CA GLN A 4 44.52 -44.89 -4.13
C GLN A 4 43.84 -43.75 -4.91
N ASN A 5 42.71 -43.96 -5.60
CA ASN A 5 42.11 -42.91 -6.45
C ASN A 5 40.61 -42.66 -6.23
N LEU A 6 40.16 -42.58 -4.97
CA LEU A 6 38.75 -42.23 -4.68
C LEU A 6 38.58 -41.30 -3.46
N ASN A 7 39.65 -40.61 -3.05
CA ASN A 7 39.65 -39.73 -1.87
C ASN A 7 39.75 -38.22 -2.19
N LEU A 8 39.51 -37.78 -3.44
CA LEU A 8 39.77 -36.37 -3.82
C LEU A 8 38.53 -35.49 -4.11
N TRP A 9 37.30 -35.97 -3.90
CA TRP A 9 36.09 -35.17 -4.23
C TRP A 9 35.03 -35.06 -3.12
N ILE A 10 35.37 -35.40 -1.86
CA ILE A 10 34.45 -35.17 -0.75
C ILE A 10 34.63 -33.71 -0.30
N LEU A 11 33.82 -32.81 -0.87
CA LEU A 11 33.64 -31.43 -0.41
C LEU A 11 33.20 -31.44 1.07
N PRO A 12 33.90 -30.74 1.98
CA PRO A 12 33.57 -30.69 3.40
C PRO A 12 32.54 -29.58 3.65
N ASP A 13 31.31 -29.72 3.16
CA ASP A 13 30.21 -28.77 3.47
C ASP A 13 28.84 -29.47 3.33
N ILE A 14 28.67 -30.59 4.03
CA ILE A 14 27.37 -31.27 4.11
C ILE A 14 26.49 -30.43 5.04
N GLY A 15 25.62 -29.61 4.42
CA GLY A 15 24.58 -28.86 5.10
C GLY A 15 23.68 -29.75 5.95
N SER A 16 23.17 -29.18 7.05
CA SER A 16 22.26 -29.83 8.00
C SER A 16 21.15 -30.60 7.28
N PHE A 17 21.14 -31.93 7.42
CA PHE A 17 20.08 -32.79 6.89
C PHE A 17 18.76 -32.42 7.56
N SER A 18 17.83 -31.82 6.80
CA SER A 18 16.45 -31.69 7.22
C SER A 18 15.74 -33.04 7.05
N LYS A 19 14.79 -33.35 7.94
CA LYS A 19 14.00 -34.61 7.98
C LYS A 19 13.22 -34.90 6.68
N PHE A 20 13.23 -33.97 5.71
CA PHE A 20 12.60 -34.05 4.39
C PHE A 20 13.61 -34.24 3.24
N GLY A 21 14.85 -34.65 3.52
CA GLY A 21 15.68 -35.38 2.55
C GLY A 21 16.33 -34.56 1.43
N SER A 22 16.37 -33.23 1.53
CA SER A 22 17.26 -32.42 0.67
C SER A 22 18.24 -31.65 1.55
N PRO A 23 19.57 -31.76 1.29
CA PRO A 23 20.54 -30.91 1.96
C PRO A 23 20.22 -29.46 1.61
N CYS A 24 19.95 -28.64 2.62
CA CYS A 24 19.86 -27.21 2.44
C CYS A 24 21.28 -26.70 2.16
N VAL A 25 21.64 -26.59 0.89
CA VAL A 25 22.90 -25.99 0.48
C VAL A 25 22.75 -24.48 0.61
N TRP A 26 23.58 -23.88 1.46
CA TRP A 26 23.68 -22.42 1.53
C TRP A 26 24.16 -21.89 0.19
N ASN A 27 23.39 -21.00 -0.41
CA ASN A 27 23.80 -20.39 -1.66
C ASN A 27 24.95 -19.40 -1.39
N ARG A 28 26.17 -19.83 -1.73
CA ARG A 28 27.40 -19.04 -1.55
C ARG A 28 27.41 -17.76 -2.38
N ASP A 29 26.50 -17.60 -3.35
CA ASP A 29 26.36 -16.38 -4.13
C ASP A 29 25.89 -15.16 -3.32
N TYR A 30 25.21 -15.38 -2.18
CA TYR A 30 24.79 -14.28 -1.30
C TYR A 30 25.95 -13.68 -0.52
N HIS A 31 26.99 -14.47 -0.25
CA HIS A 31 28.16 -14.06 0.52
C HIS A 31 29.42 -14.63 -0.11
N PRO A 32 29.88 -14.08 -1.26
CA PRO A 32 31.13 -14.50 -1.88
C PRO A 32 32.30 -14.21 -0.93
N SER A 33 33.36 -15.02 -1.01
CA SER A 33 34.63 -14.69 -0.33
C SER A 33 35.26 -13.44 -0.96
N ASP A 34 36.06 -12.71 -0.19
CA ASP A 34 36.70 -11.47 -0.67
C ASP A 34 37.50 -11.70 -1.96
N GLU A 35 38.25 -12.81 -2.03
CA GLU A 35 39.00 -13.22 -3.23
C GLU A 35 38.12 -13.48 -4.46
N ALA A 36 36.87 -13.92 -4.26
CA ALA A 36 35.94 -14.15 -5.34
C ALA A 36 35.29 -12.83 -5.79
N PHE A 37 34.98 -11.95 -4.84
CA PHE A 37 34.40 -10.65 -5.11
C PHE A 37 35.36 -9.74 -5.90
N GLU A 38 36.66 -9.76 -5.58
CA GLU A 38 37.68 -8.98 -6.32
C GLU A 38 37.80 -9.38 -7.79
N LYS A 39 37.43 -10.61 -8.14
CA LYS A 39 37.48 -11.14 -9.51
C LYS A 39 36.21 -10.88 -10.32
N PHE A 40 35.21 -10.21 -9.74
CA PHE A 40 33.94 -9.97 -10.41
C PHE A 40 34.08 -8.94 -11.54
N ASN A 41 33.53 -9.31 -12.70
CA ASN A 41 33.29 -8.36 -13.77
C ASN A 41 32.19 -7.35 -13.38
N SER A 42 32.13 -6.21 -14.05
CA SER A 42 31.14 -5.14 -13.80
C SER A 42 29.69 -5.66 -13.79
N HIS A 43 29.36 -6.59 -14.70
CA HIS A 43 28.05 -7.23 -14.76
C HIS A 43 27.77 -8.18 -13.57
N GLN A 44 28.80 -8.86 -13.04
CA GLN A 44 28.66 -9.72 -11.85
C GLN A 44 28.46 -8.88 -10.59
N ALA A 45 29.17 -7.76 -10.47
CA ALA A 45 28.96 -6.80 -9.38
C ALA A 45 27.55 -6.20 -9.42
N TYR A 46 27.04 -5.83 -10.62
CA TYR A 46 25.68 -5.32 -10.77
C TYR A 46 24.62 -6.37 -10.38
N ARG A 47 24.80 -7.64 -10.76
CA ARG A 47 23.96 -8.76 -10.29
C ARG A 47 23.99 -8.87 -8.77
N TYR A 48 25.16 -8.80 -8.14
CA TYR A 48 25.30 -8.89 -6.68
C TYR A 48 24.50 -7.80 -5.95
N TYR A 49 24.67 -6.53 -6.34
CA TYR A 49 23.90 -5.44 -5.73
C TYR A 49 22.41 -5.54 -6.03
N ALA A 50 22.00 -6.02 -7.22
CA ALA A 50 20.60 -6.25 -7.53
C ALA A 50 19.98 -7.40 -6.70
N MET A 51 20.74 -8.45 -6.39
CA MET A 51 20.29 -9.54 -5.48
C MET A 51 20.05 -9.03 -4.06
N TRP A 52 21.01 -8.30 -3.51
CA TRP A 52 20.88 -7.68 -2.19
C TRP A 52 19.77 -6.63 -2.17
N GLY A 53 19.68 -5.81 -3.22
CA GLY A 53 18.61 -4.84 -3.41
C GLY A 53 17.22 -5.50 -3.40
N ALA A 54 17.05 -6.62 -4.10
CA ALA A 54 15.80 -7.39 -4.06
C ALA A 54 15.47 -7.83 -2.63
N ALA A 55 16.40 -8.45 -1.90
CA ALA A 55 16.17 -8.91 -0.54
C ALA A 55 15.82 -7.76 0.44
N ILE A 56 16.59 -6.67 0.39
CA ILE A 56 16.38 -5.51 1.28
C ILE A 56 15.06 -4.81 0.98
N LEU A 57 14.75 -4.56 -0.30
CA LEU A 57 13.49 -3.91 -0.70
C LEU A 57 12.28 -4.78 -0.33
N TYR A 58 12.40 -6.10 -0.44
CA TYR A 58 11.35 -7.01 -0.05
C TYR A 58 11.07 -6.93 1.45
N LEU A 59 12.12 -6.99 2.28
CA LEU A 59 12.01 -6.88 3.74
C LEU A 59 11.46 -5.52 4.17
N LEU A 60 11.95 -4.43 3.57
CA LEU A 60 11.46 -3.07 3.84
C LEU A 60 9.99 -2.92 3.44
N GLY A 61 9.61 -3.46 2.28
CA GLY A 61 8.23 -3.49 1.80
C GLY A 61 7.31 -4.25 2.74
N LEU A 62 7.71 -5.44 3.18
CA LEU A 62 6.94 -6.26 4.14
C LEU A 62 6.83 -5.60 5.51
N ALA A 63 7.93 -5.07 6.06
CA ALA A 63 7.91 -4.39 7.35
C ALA A 63 6.97 -3.17 7.31
N THR A 64 7.06 -2.37 6.24
CA THR A 64 6.18 -1.23 6.03
C THR A 64 4.72 -1.68 5.92
N PHE A 65 4.44 -2.74 5.16
CA PHE A 65 3.09 -3.31 5.03
C PHE A 65 2.50 -3.74 6.38
N LEU A 66 3.27 -4.45 7.21
CA LEU A 66 2.81 -4.91 8.52
C LEU A 66 2.44 -3.75 9.43
N VAL A 67 3.32 -2.75 9.51
CA VAL A 67 3.08 -1.52 10.29
C VAL A 67 1.83 -0.79 9.77
N CYS A 68 1.71 -0.62 8.46
CA CYS A 68 0.58 0.05 7.83
C CYS A 68 -0.74 -0.71 8.00
N SER A 69 -0.70 -2.05 8.04
CA SER A 69 -1.89 -2.87 8.25
C SER A 69 -2.46 -2.67 9.65
N ILE A 70 -1.60 -2.56 10.67
CA ILE A 70 -2.02 -2.26 12.04
C ILE A 70 -2.64 -0.86 12.13
N PHE A 71 -1.95 0.15 11.59
CA PHE A 71 -2.48 1.51 11.55
C PHE A 71 -3.76 1.63 10.72
N GLY A 72 -3.87 0.86 9.63
CA GLY A 72 -5.06 0.77 8.79
C GLY A 72 -6.26 0.23 9.56
N MET A 73 -6.09 -0.86 10.32
CA MET A 73 -7.15 -1.40 11.19
C MET A 73 -7.61 -0.38 12.23
N ILE A 74 -6.68 0.29 12.90
CA ILE A 74 -6.99 1.34 13.90
C ILE A 74 -7.68 2.54 13.22
N GLY A 75 -7.22 2.94 12.04
CA GLY A 75 -7.75 4.06 11.27
C GLY A 75 -9.18 3.83 10.82
N CYS A 76 -9.48 2.63 10.32
CA CYS A 76 -10.83 2.21 9.99
C CYS A 76 -11.73 2.13 11.23
N TRP A 77 -11.24 1.57 12.35
CA TRP A 77 -12.01 1.48 13.60
C TRP A 77 -12.39 2.86 14.13
N ARG A 78 -11.43 3.79 14.19
CA ARG A 78 -11.66 5.16 14.70
C ARG A 78 -12.32 6.09 13.68
N ARG A 79 -12.60 5.61 12.46
CA ARG A 79 -13.18 6.36 11.34
C ARG A 79 -12.51 7.74 11.15
N SER A 80 -11.19 7.81 11.25
CA SER A 80 -10.45 9.07 11.11
C SER A 80 -9.97 9.26 9.68
N THR A 81 -10.46 10.30 8.99
CA THR A 81 -10.09 10.62 7.60
C THR A 81 -8.59 10.79 7.41
N LYS A 82 -7.91 11.42 8.38
CA LYS A 82 -6.46 11.65 8.35
C LYS A 82 -5.67 10.34 8.41
N ILE A 83 -6.04 9.44 9.33
CA ILE A 83 -5.33 8.16 9.50
C ILE A 83 -5.58 7.25 8.29
N VAL A 84 -6.82 7.19 7.79
CA VAL A 84 -7.17 6.38 6.61
C VAL A 84 -6.36 6.85 5.39
N LEU A 85 -6.27 8.16 5.13
CA LEU A 85 -5.49 8.68 4.01
C LEU A 85 -3.99 8.35 4.15
N THR A 86 -3.39 8.59 5.32
CA THR A 86 -1.98 8.30 5.56
C THR A 86 -1.67 6.81 5.37
N THR A 87 -2.51 5.92 5.90
CA THR A 87 -2.32 4.48 5.77
C THR A 87 -2.43 4.00 4.33
N ALA A 88 -3.37 4.54 3.54
CA ALA A 88 -3.49 4.22 2.12
C ALA A 88 -2.24 4.65 1.33
N LEU A 89 -1.71 5.84 1.59
CA LEU A 89 -0.49 6.32 0.95
C LEU A 89 0.74 5.47 1.33
N LEU A 90 0.87 5.10 2.60
CA LEU A 90 1.98 4.25 3.04
C LEU A 90 1.86 2.82 2.50
N MET A 91 0.65 2.29 2.32
CA MET A 91 0.44 1.02 1.62
C MET A 91 0.86 1.10 0.14
N LEU A 92 0.61 2.21 -0.56
CA LEU A 92 1.14 2.42 -1.92
C LEU A 92 2.67 2.44 -1.94
N PHE A 93 3.31 3.11 -0.98
CA PHE A 93 4.78 3.08 -0.84
C PHE A 93 5.30 1.66 -0.61
N SER A 94 4.66 0.88 0.26
CA SER A 94 5.00 -0.53 0.47
C SER A 94 4.91 -1.33 -0.84
N VAL A 95 3.86 -1.15 -1.63
CA VAL A 95 3.74 -1.79 -2.94
C VAL A 95 4.89 -1.40 -3.85
N MET A 96 5.31 -0.13 -3.88
CA MET A 96 6.45 0.29 -4.70
C MET A 96 7.75 -0.43 -4.30
N PHE A 97 7.99 -0.64 -3.00
CA PHE A 97 9.14 -1.42 -2.54
C PHE A 97 9.04 -2.91 -2.92
N LEU A 98 7.87 -3.53 -2.78
CA LEU A 98 7.66 -4.94 -3.15
C LEU A 98 7.76 -5.15 -4.67
N ALA A 99 7.20 -4.23 -5.46
CA ALA A 99 7.32 -4.24 -6.92
C ALA A 99 8.77 -3.97 -7.36
N GLY A 100 9.47 -3.04 -6.70
CA GLY A 100 10.89 -2.78 -6.90
C GLY A 100 11.76 -4.00 -6.60
N SER A 101 11.46 -4.72 -5.51
CA SER A 101 12.10 -6.00 -5.20
C SER A 101 11.90 -7.02 -6.33
N MET A 102 10.67 -7.18 -6.83
CA MET A 102 10.39 -8.10 -7.94
C MET A 102 11.10 -7.67 -9.23
N ALA A 103 11.19 -6.36 -9.50
CA ALA A 103 11.95 -5.83 -10.62
C ALA A 103 13.46 -6.15 -10.50
N CYS A 104 14.06 -5.95 -9.31
CA CYS A 104 15.44 -6.35 -9.04
C CYS A 104 15.65 -7.86 -9.19
N TRP A 105 14.69 -8.67 -8.73
CA TRP A 105 14.73 -10.12 -8.91
C TRP A 105 14.66 -10.54 -10.38
N HIS A 106 13.79 -9.90 -11.18
CA HIS A 106 13.72 -10.12 -12.63
C HIS A 106 15.00 -9.68 -13.33
N LEU A 107 15.61 -8.58 -12.89
CA LEU A 107 16.88 -8.10 -13.39
C LEU A 107 18.01 -9.10 -13.14
N VAL A 108 18.11 -9.66 -11.94
CA VAL A 108 19.08 -10.73 -11.62
C VAL A 108 18.88 -11.93 -12.54
N ASN A 109 17.64 -12.40 -12.68
CA ASN A 109 17.32 -13.51 -13.60
C ASN A 109 17.70 -13.19 -15.05
N TYR A 110 17.47 -11.96 -15.50
CA TYR A 110 17.84 -11.52 -16.84
C TYR A 110 19.36 -11.54 -17.04
N LEU A 111 20.12 -11.02 -16.06
CA LEU A 111 21.58 -11.00 -16.10
C LEU A 111 22.15 -12.42 -16.15
N GLU A 112 21.65 -13.32 -15.31
CA GLU A 112 22.09 -14.72 -15.24
C GLU A 112 21.79 -15.52 -16.51
N ARG A 113 20.70 -15.20 -17.21
CA ARG A 113 20.26 -15.96 -18.39
C ARG A 113 20.81 -15.41 -19.70
N HIS A 114 20.95 -14.10 -19.82
CA HIS A 114 21.17 -13.45 -21.12
C HIS A 114 22.44 -12.60 -21.21
N VAL A 115 22.99 -12.12 -20.09
CA VAL A 115 24.13 -11.19 -20.10
C VAL A 115 25.41 -11.91 -19.75
N LEU A 116 25.45 -12.58 -18.60
CA LEU A 116 26.64 -13.22 -18.04
C LEU A 116 27.07 -14.45 -18.84
N ASP A 117 28.16 -14.31 -19.58
CA ASP A 117 28.78 -15.32 -20.45
C ASP A 117 29.90 -16.11 -19.78
N VAL A 118 30.09 -15.94 -18.48
CA VAL A 118 31.08 -16.66 -17.68
C VAL A 118 30.44 -17.86 -16.95
N PRO A 119 31.18 -18.97 -16.73
CA PRO A 119 30.71 -20.03 -15.85
C PRO A 119 30.46 -19.50 -14.43
N PRO A 120 29.42 -19.95 -13.70
CA PRO A 120 28.50 -21.04 -14.02
C PRO A 120 27.16 -20.61 -14.66
N PHE A 121 27.08 -19.45 -15.32
CA PHE A 121 25.79 -18.88 -15.76
C PHE A 121 25.26 -19.50 -17.06
N TYR A 122 23.93 -19.46 -17.24
CA TYR A 122 23.21 -20.20 -18.29
C TYR A 122 23.70 -19.91 -19.71
N LYS A 123 24.09 -18.65 -19.99
CA LYS A 123 24.60 -18.27 -21.32
C LYS A 123 25.90 -18.98 -21.67
N SER A 124 26.77 -19.24 -20.70
CA SER A 124 28.07 -19.91 -20.91
C SER A 124 27.96 -21.43 -21.03
N TRP A 125 26.77 -22.02 -20.82
CA TRP A 125 26.60 -23.47 -20.84
C TRP A 125 26.70 -24.06 -22.24
N GLU A 126 27.14 -25.32 -22.30
CA GLU A 126 27.15 -26.12 -23.52
C GLU A 126 25.72 -26.29 -24.08
N PRO A 127 25.56 -26.37 -25.42
CA PRO A 127 24.25 -26.43 -26.07
C PRO A 127 23.41 -27.64 -25.64
N LEU A 128 24.04 -28.75 -25.25
CA LEU A 128 23.35 -29.95 -24.78
C LEU A 128 22.60 -29.70 -23.45
N LEU A 129 23.22 -28.99 -22.50
CA LEU A 129 22.60 -28.67 -21.21
C LEU A 129 21.42 -27.70 -21.38
N LYS A 130 21.53 -26.76 -22.31
CA LYS A 130 20.47 -25.79 -22.62
C LYS A 130 19.21 -26.46 -23.17
N GLN A 131 19.36 -27.50 -23.98
CA GLN A 131 18.22 -28.22 -24.57
C GLN A 131 17.46 -29.08 -23.56
N THR A 132 18.16 -29.64 -22.56
CA THR A 132 17.55 -30.54 -21.56
C THR A 132 17.03 -29.79 -20.32
N THR A 133 17.50 -28.57 -20.06
CA THR A 133 17.11 -27.81 -18.86
C THR A 133 15.77 -27.10 -19.05
N LYS A 134 14.78 -27.44 -18.21
CA LYS A 134 13.53 -26.67 -18.08
C LYS A 134 13.62 -25.74 -16.88
N LEU A 135 13.59 -24.44 -17.13
CA LEU A 135 13.52 -23.40 -16.10
C LEU A 135 12.05 -23.09 -15.79
N SER A 136 11.56 -23.57 -14.66
CA SER A 136 10.22 -23.29 -14.17
C SER A 136 10.27 -22.32 -12.99
N TYR A 137 9.26 -21.46 -12.87
CA TYR A 137 9.11 -20.58 -11.71
C TYR A 137 8.48 -21.34 -10.54
N GLY A 138 9.00 -21.12 -9.33
CA GLY A 138 8.44 -21.71 -8.12
C GLY A 138 7.12 -21.05 -7.70
N TRP A 139 6.35 -21.73 -6.84
CA TRP A 139 5.08 -21.22 -6.31
C TRP A 139 5.20 -19.86 -5.62
N SER A 140 6.34 -19.59 -4.97
CA SER A 140 6.63 -18.32 -4.31
C SER A 140 6.56 -17.12 -5.26
N TYR A 141 6.86 -17.31 -6.55
CA TYR A 141 6.74 -16.26 -7.56
C TYR A 141 5.27 -15.85 -7.76
N ILE A 142 4.39 -16.84 -7.91
CA ILE A 142 2.95 -16.62 -8.10
C ILE A 142 2.34 -15.98 -6.85
N VAL A 143 2.70 -16.50 -5.66
CA VAL A 143 2.24 -15.96 -4.37
C VAL A 143 2.69 -14.51 -4.18
N SER A 144 3.91 -14.16 -4.59
CA SER A 144 4.42 -12.79 -4.45
C SER A 144 3.64 -11.80 -5.32
N TRP A 145 3.35 -12.13 -6.58
CA TRP A 145 2.52 -11.30 -7.45
C TRP A 145 1.07 -11.20 -6.97
N ALA A 146 0.49 -12.32 -6.52
CA ALA A 146 -0.85 -12.31 -5.92
C ALA A 146 -0.89 -11.39 -4.68
N GLY A 147 0.11 -11.47 -3.80
CA GLY A 147 0.24 -10.62 -2.63
C GLY A 147 0.31 -9.13 -2.99
N ILE A 148 1.17 -8.76 -3.94
CA ILE A 148 1.26 -7.37 -4.43
C ILE A 148 -0.09 -6.88 -4.97
N GLY A 149 -0.80 -7.72 -5.73
CA GLY A 149 -2.13 -7.41 -6.25
C GLY A 149 -3.17 -7.18 -5.14
N PHE A 150 -3.17 -8.02 -4.09
CA PHE A 150 -4.08 -7.85 -2.96
C PHE A 150 -3.79 -6.57 -2.15
N ILE A 151 -2.53 -6.19 -1.98
CA ILE A 151 -2.16 -4.96 -1.27
C ILE A 151 -2.61 -3.73 -2.09
N LEU A 152 -2.44 -3.76 -3.41
CA LEU A 152 -2.94 -2.71 -4.31
C LEU A 152 -4.47 -2.57 -4.24
N LEU A 153 -5.18 -3.70 -4.26
CA LEU A 153 -6.62 -3.72 -4.15
C LEU A 153 -7.09 -3.15 -2.80
N ALA A 154 -6.45 -3.56 -1.70
CA ALA A 154 -6.73 -3.04 -0.36
C ALA A 154 -6.50 -1.53 -0.26
N SER A 155 -5.37 -1.05 -0.80
CA SER A 155 -5.07 0.39 -0.85
C SER A 155 -6.10 1.17 -1.66
N THR A 156 -6.58 0.60 -2.77
CA THR A 156 -7.60 1.23 -3.61
C THR A 156 -8.93 1.37 -2.85
N PHE A 157 -9.37 0.31 -2.16
CA PHE A 157 -10.58 0.37 -1.34
C PHE A 157 -10.46 1.36 -0.18
N MET A 158 -9.30 1.47 0.47
CA MET A 158 -9.03 2.48 1.49
C MET A 158 -9.13 3.92 0.95
N LEU A 159 -8.67 4.18 -0.28
CA LEU A 159 -8.83 5.49 -0.90
C LEU A 159 -10.29 5.80 -1.24
N LEU A 160 -11.06 4.80 -1.67
CA LEU A 160 -12.49 4.97 -1.93
C LEU A 160 -13.27 5.24 -0.65
N SER A 161 -12.96 4.53 0.45
CA SER A 161 -13.59 4.78 1.75
C SER A 161 -13.24 6.17 2.27
N TYR A 162 -11.99 6.61 2.14
CA TYR A 162 -11.58 7.98 2.46
C TYR A 162 -12.40 9.03 1.70
N LYS A 163 -12.59 8.88 0.38
CA LYS A 163 -13.39 9.83 -0.41
C LYS A 163 -14.83 9.92 0.10
N LYS A 164 -15.43 8.79 0.47
CA LYS A 164 -16.80 8.75 0.99
C LYS A 164 -16.94 9.39 2.37
N ILE A 165 -16.00 9.12 3.28
CA ILE A 165 -16.01 9.73 4.62
C ILE A 165 -15.76 11.24 4.51
N LYS A 166 -14.86 11.67 3.62
CA LYS A 166 -14.60 13.10 3.40
C LYS A 166 -15.82 13.84 2.82
N GLU A 167 -16.51 13.23 1.85
CA GLU A 167 -17.76 13.78 1.28
C GLU A 167 -18.84 13.96 2.37
N GLU A 168 -18.94 13.01 3.30
CA GLU A 168 -19.85 13.09 4.44
C GLU A 168 -19.44 14.15 5.47
N GLU A 169 -18.15 14.27 5.78
CA GLU A 169 -17.62 15.33 6.64
C GLU A 169 -17.87 16.72 6.05
N GLU A 170 -17.64 16.90 4.74
CA GLU A 170 -17.91 18.15 4.03
C GLU A 170 -19.41 18.50 4.06
N ARG A 171 -20.29 17.53 3.78
CA ARG A 171 -21.74 17.72 3.90
C ARG A 171 -22.16 18.07 5.34
N ALA A 172 -21.58 17.41 6.34
CA ALA A 172 -21.86 17.71 7.75
C ALA A 172 -21.37 19.10 8.15
N VAL A 173 -20.25 19.56 7.60
CA VAL A 173 -19.74 20.93 7.79
C VAL A 173 -20.63 21.95 7.08
N GLU A 174 -21.18 21.66 5.90
CA GLU A 174 -22.10 22.54 5.16
C GLU A 174 -23.48 22.65 5.83
N VAL A 175 -23.99 21.56 6.40
CA VAL A 175 -25.23 21.59 7.19
C VAL A 175 -25.03 22.39 8.47
N LYS A 176 -23.88 22.23 9.15
CA LYS A 176 -23.52 23.08 10.29
C LYS A 176 -23.36 24.54 9.81
N ARG A 177 -22.59 24.78 8.72
CA ARG A 177 -22.65 25.88 7.72
C ARG A 177 -23.89 26.77 7.74
N ALA A 178 -24.97 26.15 7.28
CA ALA A 178 -26.14 26.82 6.76
C ALA A 178 -26.68 27.94 7.68
N PRO A 179 -26.89 27.75 9.00
CA PRO A 179 -27.41 28.79 9.89
C PRO A 179 -26.50 30.02 10.08
N TYR A 180 -25.18 29.94 9.86
CA TYR A 180 -24.26 31.09 9.96
C TYR A 180 -23.90 31.73 8.62
N MET A 181 -24.29 31.12 7.50
CA MET A 181 -24.20 31.75 6.17
C MET A 181 -25.46 32.58 5.83
N VAL A 182 -26.57 32.33 6.53
CA VAL A 182 -27.85 33.04 6.34
C VAL A 182 -27.94 34.36 7.12
N SER A 183 -27.15 34.56 8.19
CA SER A 183 -27.24 35.80 8.99
C SER A 183 -26.55 37.02 8.38
N ASN A 184 -25.61 36.84 7.43
CA ASN A 184 -24.87 37.95 6.81
C ASN A 184 -25.40 38.39 5.44
N TYR A 185 -26.30 37.64 4.81
CA TYR A 185 -26.91 38.05 3.54
C TYR A 185 -28.04 39.07 3.72
N TYR A 186 -28.64 39.12 4.92
CA TYR A 186 -29.65 40.11 5.28
C TYR A 186 -29.08 41.43 5.83
N ASP A 187 -27.80 41.46 6.23
CA ASP A 187 -27.20 42.68 6.79
C ASP A 187 -26.64 43.65 5.71
N LYS A 188 -26.49 43.17 4.47
CA LYS A 188 -26.07 44.02 3.32
C LYS A 188 -27.19 44.28 2.31
N THR A 189 -28.34 43.61 2.45
CA THR A 189 -29.54 43.86 1.64
C THR A 189 -30.58 44.73 2.36
N SER A 190 -30.46 44.94 3.67
CA SER A 190 -31.20 45.97 4.40
C SER A 190 -30.69 47.40 4.12
N ALA A 191 -29.49 47.57 3.55
CA ALA A 191 -28.88 48.86 3.26
C ALA A 191 -28.85 49.25 1.77
N MET A 192 -29.36 48.42 0.85
CA MET A 192 -29.40 48.77 -0.57
C MET A 192 -30.72 48.31 -1.20
N VAL A 193 -31.75 49.10 -0.97
CA VAL A 193 -32.98 49.09 -1.78
C VAL A 193 -32.88 50.22 -2.79
N PRO A 194 -32.74 49.96 -4.10
CA PRO A 194 -33.08 50.95 -5.10
C PRO A 194 -34.36 50.54 -5.83
N TYR A 195 -35.31 51.49 -5.79
CA TYR A 195 -36.47 51.62 -6.65
C TYR A 195 -37.77 50.92 -6.19
N ALA A 196 -38.47 51.66 -5.33
CA ALA A 196 -39.91 51.61 -5.20
C ALA A 196 -40.59 52.06 -6.51
N TYR A 197 -41.44 51.20 -7.08
CA TYR A 197 -42.58 51.62 -7.89
C TYR A 197 -43.81 50.86 -7.36
N GLY A 198 -44.67 51.57 -6.65
CA GLY A 198 -45.87 51.01 -6.05
C GLY A 198 -47.02 50.96 -7.04
N THR A 199 -47.82 49.89 -6.99
CA THR A 199 -49.22 49.91 -7.39
C THR A 199 -50.02 48.88 -6.58
N TYR A 200 -50.70 49.40 -5.56
CA TYR A 200 -52.06 49.09 -5.10
C TYR A 200 -52.46 47.71 -4.53
N ALA A 201 -53.07 47.83 -3.34
CA ALA A 201 -54.12 47.00 -2.71
C ALA A 201 -53.75 45.75 -1.89
N GLY A 202 -53.93 45.87 -0.57
CA GLY A 202 -54.27 44.73 0.29
C GLY A 202 -53.79 44.85 1.74
N TYR A 203 -54.61 45.48 2.59
CA TYR A 203 -54.64 45.41 4.07
C TYR A 203 -53.89 44.19 4.71
N GLY A 204 -53.15 44.28 5.80
CA GLY A 204 -53.09 45.29 6.85
C GLY A 204 -51.98 44.97 7.86
N ALA A 205 -51.68 45.96 8.68
CA ALA A 205 -50.58 46.00 9.65
C ALA A 205 -50.77 45.07 10.86
N ALA A 206 -49.66 44.58 11.43
CA ALA A 206 -49.27 44.77 12.85
C ALA A 206 -48.15 43.79 13.27
N TYR A 207 -46.97 44.32 13.60
CA TYR A 207 -46.07 43.77 14.63
C TYR A 207 -46.27 44.65 15.89
N PRO A 208 -45.85 44.29 17.14
CA PRO A 208 -44.92 43.22 17.59
C PRO A 208 -45.40 42.54 18.92
N PRO A 209 -44.54 42.04 19.85
CA PRO A 209 -43.49 41.00 19.85
C PRO A 209 -43.81 39.87 20.88
N TYR A 210 -42.86 38.94 21.15
CA TYR A 210 -42.55 38.33 22.47
C TYR A 210 -42.41 36.78 22.52
N TYR A 211 -41.17 36.35 22.80
CA TYR A 211 -40.71 35.24 23.64
C TYR A 211 -41.54 33.94 23.76
N GLY A 212 -40.92 32.83 23.33
CA GLY A 212 -40.84 31.56 24.06
C GLY A 212 -42.12 30.74 24.24
N GLN A 213 -42.25 29.65 23.47
CA GLN A 213 -43.10 28.54 23.90
C GLN A 213 -42.54 27.18 23.48
N TYR A 214 -41.90 26.52 24.44
CA TYR A 214 -41.74 25.08 24.49
C TYR A 214 -43.10 24.43 24.82
N MET A 215 -43.53 23.45 24.03
CA MET A 215 -44.30 22.22 24.35
C MET A 215 -44.95 21.75 23.04
N ASN A 216 -44.43 20.73 22.36
CA ASN A 216 -44.58 19.30 22.67
C ASN A 216 -46.05 18.85 22.75
N THR A 217 -46.62 18.39 21.64
CA THR A 217 -47.61 17.31 21.65
C THR A 217 -47.61 16.53 20.33
N MET A 218 -47.00 15.34 20.41
CA MET A 218 -47.37 14.05 19.80
C MET A 218 -47.67 13.93 18.29
N GLY A 219 -46.82 13.14 17.63
CA GLY A 219 -47.30 12.13 16.67
C GLY A 219 -46.60 12.10 15.31
N ASN A 220 -45.37 11.55 15.23
CA ASN A 220 -45.13 10.37 14.38
C ASN A 220 -43.70 9.82 14.60
N ALA A 221 -43.61 8.49 14.52
CA ALA A 221 -42.49 7.68 14.95
C ALA A 221 -41.32 7.63 13.95
N GLY A 222 -40.11 7.47 14.50
CA GLY A 222 -39.05 6.69 13.88
C GLY A 222 -38.08 7.47 13.01
N TYR A 223 -37.09 8.13 13.61
CA TYR A 223 -35.80 8.35 12.94
C TYR A 223 -34.65 8.30 13.94
N TYR A 224 -33.64 7.52 13.57
CA TYR A 224 -32.49 7.06 14.35
C TYR A 224 -31.86 8.13 15.26
N GLY A 225 -31.75 7.78 16.54
CA GLY A 225 -30.97 8.50 17.52
C GLY A 225 -29.47 8.28 17.30
N TYR A 226 -28.75 9.36 17.04
CA TYR A 226 -27.31 9.45 17.25
C TYR A 226 -26.94 10.85 17.76
N MET A 227 -26.08 10.84 18.80
CA MET A 227 -25.25 11.93 19.33
C MET A 227 -25.77 12.73 20.52
N THR A 228 -25.62 12.14 21.70
CA THR A 228 -25.19 12.85 22.92
C THR A 228 -23.66 12.79 23.04
N TYR A 229 -22.99 13.92 22.85
CA TYR A 229 -21.68 14.19 23.45
C TYR A 229 -21.67 15.62 24.00
N ALA A 230 -21.75 15.72 25.33
CA ALA A 230 -21.38 16.91 26.08
C ALA A 230 -21.05 16.52 27.53
N ARG A 231 -19.85 15.95 27.74
CA ARG A 231 -18.87 16.28 28.79
C ARG A 231 -17.66 15.38 28.66
#